data_AF-A0A3P8D0W3-F1
#
_entry.id   AF-A0A3P8D0W3-F1
#
_cell.length_a   1.000
_cell.length_b   1.000
_cell.length_c   1.000
_cell.angle_alpha   90.00
_cell.angle_beta   90.00
_cell.angle_gamma   90.00
#
_symmetry.space_group_name_H-M   'P 1'
#
loop_
_entity.id
_entity.type
_entity.pdbx_description
1 polymer ?
#
loop_
_entity_poly.entity_id
_entity_poly.type
_entity_poly.pdbx_seq_one_letter_code
_entity_poly.pdbx_strand_id
1 'polypeptide(L)'
;MLIGISKYDHSCFPNTVLVFNGYQAVLRPLVTGVDVNDPSKAFISYVDIARSKYQRQKELYEKWYFYCECSRCKGKEDDLLTSIKCPNTNCDQPIVITEESEPVKQDCSKCGAKISTEYILKAQVFMKALPKSFGFQNGSEEVKKAKIYLDNARKLLHPTNIYYCRLLTAYMQICPENEQCQVNVDSLKRVCDVYKRCLPAMDRHIGFQLLHIVRALIEKKQRSEAVQFAYEAMQIFEVCLGMDHPYYLQTLGLWTFLDNKAKKTDQELLNLMNFNYNRPVNLGEILEKVQSLGL
;
A
#
# COMPACT_ATOMS: atom_id res chain seq x y z
N MET A 1 25.72 10.51 0.38
CA MET A 1 25.11 10.78 1.70
C MET A 1 24.20 11.99 1.54
N LEU A 2 22.92 11.93 1.96
CA LEU A 2 21.93 13.00 1.77
C LEU A 2 21.80 13.87 3.03
N ILE A 3 22.81 14.71 3.30
CA ILE A 3 22.92 15.50 4.53
C ILE A 3 21.71 16.44 4.74
N GLY A 4 21.08 16.91 3.65
CA GLY A 4 19.87 17.73 3.75
C GLY A 4 18.66 16.98 4.31
N ILE A 5 18.52 15.69 3.98
CA ILE A 5 17.36 14.87 4.37
C ILE A 5 17.50 14.30 5.79
N SER A 6 18.73 14.14 6.29
CA SER A 6 18.97 13.62 7.64
C SER A 6 18.54 14.57 8.76
N LYS A 7 18.07 15.78 8.46
CA LYS A 7 17.56 16.76 9.43
C LYS A 7 16.08 16.56 9.78
N TYR A 8 15.34 15.79 8.99
CA TYR A 8 13.90 15.62 9.15
C TYR A 8 13.60 14.44 10.06
N ASP A 9 12.75 14.67 11.06
CA ASP A 9 12.35 13.66 12.02
C ASP A 9 11.32 12.66 11.44
N HIS A 10 11.21 11.53 12.13
CA HIS A 10 10.30 10.47 11.76
C HIS A 10 8.85 10.74 12.22
N SER A 11 7.89 10.41 11.35
CA SER A 11 6.51 10.12 11.75
C SER A 11 6.02 8.83 11.06
N CYS A 12 5.27 7.99 11.80
CA CYS A 12 4.56 6.86 11.20
C CYS A 12 3.33 7.28 10.37
N PHE A 13 3.01 8.58 10.36
CA PHE A 13 2.03 9.23 9.50
C PHE A 13 2.65 10.54 9.00
N PRO A 14 3.60 10.45 8.04
CA PRO A 14 4.37 11.60 7.59
C PRO A 14 3.51 12.56 6.77
N ASN A 15 3.89 13.84 6.75
CA ASN A 15 3.25 14.85 5.92
C ASN A 15 4.09 15.21 4.68
N THR A 16 5.24 14.54 4.51
CA THR A 16 6.10 14.66 3.33
C THR A 16 6.56 13.29 2.84
N VAL A 17 6.94 13.23 1.56
CA VAL A 17 7.50 12.04 0.93
C VAL A 17 8.81 12.36 0.24
N LEU A 18 9.77 11.44 0.37
CA LEU A 18 11.03 11.49 -0.35
C LEU A 18 10.89 10.79 -1.70
N VAL A 19 11.21 11.50 -2.78
CA VAL A 19 11.26 11.01 -4.16
C VAL A 19 12.67 11.20 -4.70
N PHE A 20 13.08 10.33 -5.63
CA PHE A 20 14.39 10.42 -6.27
C PHE A 20 14.25 10.72 -7.76
N ASN A 21 14.79 11.86 -8.17
CA ASN A 21 14.93 12.26 -9.58
C ASN A 21 16.37 11.98 -10.00
N GLY A 22 16.62 10.73 -10.42
CA GLY A 22 17.99 10.24 -10.59
C GLY A 22 18.74 10.26 -9.26
N TYR A 23 19.78 11.09 -9.15
CA TYR A 23 20.56 11.26 -7.91
C TYR A 23 20.04 12.37 -7.01
N GLN A 24 19.06 13.16 -7.46
CA GLN A 24 18.49 14.26 -6.68
C GLN A 24 17.39 13.74 -5.76
N ALA A 25 17.55 14.01 -4.47
CA ALA A 25 16.52 13.79 -3.47
C ALA A 25 15.56 14.97 -3.45
N VAL A 26 14.27 14.70 -3.67
CA VAL A 26 13.20 15.71 -3.69
C VAL A 26 12.23 15.39 -2.57
N LEU A 27 12.04 16.34 -1.66
CA LEU A 27 11.05 16.26 -0.60
C LEU A 27 9.77 16.94 -1.06
N ARG A 28 8.66 16.20 -1.10
CA ARG A 28 7.36 16.71 -1.55
C ARG A 28 6.34 16.68 -0.41
N PRO A 29 5.48 17.70 -0.26
CA PRO A 29 4.40 17.66 0.70
C PRO A 29 3.31 16.68 0.24
N LEU A 30 2.75 15.91 1.18
CA LEU A 30 1.61 15.01 0.95
C LEU A 30 0.27 15.68 1.28
N VAL A 31 0.30 16.81 1.98
CA VAL A 31 -0.86 17.61 2.37
C VAL A 31 -0.57 19.10 2.16
N THR A 32 -1.61 19.90 2.02
CA THR A 32 -1.48 21.36 1.87
C THR A 32 -0.98 22.01 3.17
N GLY A 33 -0.31 23.16 3.05
CA GLY A 33 0.13 23.96 4.19
C GLY A 33 1.37 23.45 4.94
N VAL A 34 2.10 22.47 4.39
CA VAL A 34 3.38 22.01 4.94
C VAL A 34 4.52 22.87 4.39
N ASP A 35 5.25 23.55 5.27
CA ASP A 35 6.55 24.12 4.94
C ASP A 35 7.60 23.01 4.95
N VAL A 36 7.96 22.54 3.75
CA VAL A 36 8.97 21.47 3.58
C VAL A 36 10.37 21.90 3.98
N ASN A 37 10.65 23.20 4.13
CA ASN A 37 11.97 23.70 4.52
C ASN A 37 12.15 23.81 6.04
N ASP A 38 11.08 23.59 6.82
CA ASP A 38 11.09 23.62 8.27
C ASP A 38 11.07 22.18 8.83
N PRO A 39 12.23 21.62 9.24
CA PRO A 39 12.32 20.25 9.75
C PRO A 39 11.55 20.02 11.06
N SER A 40 11.12 21.09 11.75
CA SER A 40 10.27 20.96 12.94
C SER A 40 8.80 20.69 12.60
N LYS A 41 8.40 20.97 11.35
CA LYS A 41 7.03 20.79 10.84
C LYS A 41 6.94 19.70 9.78
N ALA A 42 8.00 19.44 9.04
CA ALA A 42 8.05 18.41 8.01
C ALA A 42 8.61 17.10 8.58
N PHE A 43 7.85 16.01 8.42
CA PHE A 43 8.21 14.68 8.89
C PHE A 43 8.28 13.70 7.72
N ILE A 44 9.29 12.84 7.75
CA ILE A 44 9.47 11.75 6.79
C ILE A 44 9.23 10.38 7.46
N SER A 45 9.09 9.33 6.66
CA SER A 45 9.12 7.97 7.21
C SER A 45 10.51 7.34 7.05
N TYR A 46 11.02 6.76 8.14
CA TYR A 46 12.28 6.01 8.16
C TYR A 46 12.07 4.52 7.83
N VAL A 47 10.84 4.04 8.06
CA VAL A 47 10.44 2.64 7.92
C VAL A 47 9.27 2.50 6.95
N ASP A 48 8.96 1.28 6.54
CA ASP A 48 7.69 1.00 5.86
C ASP A 48 6.53 1.19 6.84
N ILE A 49 5.68 2.18 6.56
CA ILE A 49 4.53 2.56 7.40
C ILE A 49 3.27 1.72 7.14
N ALA A 50 3.23 0.94 6.05
CA ALA A 50 2.17 -0.02 5.77
C ALA A 50 2.39 -1.33 6.57
N ARG A 51 2.64 -1.22 7.88
CA ARG A 51 2.91 -2.31 8.83
C ARG A 51 2.17 -2.07 10.13
N SER A 52 2.09 -3.05 11.04
CA SER A 52 1.51 -2.88 12.37
C SER A 52 2.36 -1.97 13.26
N LYS A 53 1.76 -1.44 14.34
CA LYS A 53 2.46 -0.61 15.33
C LYS A 53 3.68 -1.33 15.91
N TYR A 54 3.53 -2.59 16.31
CA TYR A 54 4.63 -3.42 16.82
C TYR A 54 5.82 -3.45 15.86
N GLN A 55 5.57 -3.75 14.57
CA GLN A 55 6.64 -3.87 13.59
C GLN A 55 7.36 -2.55 13.30
N ARG A 56 6.61 -1.44 13.25
CA ARG A 56 7.21 -0.11 13.07
C ARG A 56 8.07 0.28 14.27
N GLN A 57 7.56 0.12 15.49
CA GLN A 57 8.31 0.43 16.72
C GLN A 57 9.57 -0.43 16.86
N LYS A 58 9.44 -1.74 16.59
CA LYS A 58 10.57 -2.66 16.60
C LYS A 58 11.66 -2.24 15.61
N GLU A 59 11.30 -1.96 14.36
CA GLU A 59 12.26 -1.54 13.34
C GLU A 59 12.91 -0.18 13.67
N LEU A 60 12.11 0.76 14.22
CA LEU A 60 12.61 2.06 14.67
C LEU A 60 13.64 1.92 15.79
N TYR A 61 13.36 1.09 16.79
CA TYR A 61 14.26 0.85 17.90
C TYR A 61 15.53 0.11 17.45
N GLU A 62 15.39 -0.93 16.61
CA GLU A 62 16.53 -1.73 16.13
C GLU A 62 17.55 -0.90 15.31
N LYS A 63 17.09 0.10 14.55
CA LYS A 63 17.93 0.86 13.60
C LYS A 63 18.24 2.29 14.04
N TRP A 64 17.32 2.94 14.75
CA TRP A 64 17.43 4.35 15.16
C TRP A 64 17.32 4.56 16.68
N TYR A 65 17.17 3.49 17.47
CA TYR A 65 17.23 3.50 18.94
C TYR A 65 16.23 4.43 19.64
N PHE A 66 15.02 4.58 19.07
CA PHE A 66 13.94 5.33 19.72
C PHE A 66 12.57 4.67 19.50
N TYR A 67 11.60 5.05 20.34
CA TYR A 67 10.19 4.70 20.17
C TYR A 67 9.41 5.91 19.63
N CYS A 68 8.64 5.72 18.55
CA CYS A 68 7.88 6.81 17.93
C CYS A 68 6.63 7.17 18.75
N GLU A 69 6.43 8.46 18.97
CA GLU A 69 5.32 9.03 19.74
C GLU A 69 4.34 9.85 18.90
N CYS A 70 4.33 9.66 17.57
CA CYS A 70 3.40 10.35 16.68
C CYS A 70 1.93 9.99 16.97
N SER A 71 1.01 10.78 16.44
CA SER A 71 -0.45 10.60 16.63
C SER A 71 -0.91 9.18 16.31
N ARG A 72 -0.44 8.59 15.22
CA ARG A 72 -0.76 7.21 14.83
C ARG A 72 -0.26 6.17 15.83
N CYS A 73 0.95 6.33 16.37
CA CYS A 73 1.49 5.41 17.38
C CYS A 73 0.82 5.56 18.75
N LYS A 74 0.31 6.76 19.08
CA LYS A 74 -0.46 7.02 20.31
C LYS A 74 -1.91 6.55 20.21
N GLY A 75 -2.49 6.55 19.00
CA GLY A 75 -3.84 6.07 18.73
C GLY A 75 -3.98 4.55 18.88
N LYS A 76 -5.24 4.11 19.00
CA LYS A 76 -5.65 2.68 19.03
C LYS A 76 -6.26 2.20 17.72
N GLU A 77 -6.46 3.09 16.75
CA GLU A 77 -7.07 2.76 15.45
C GLU A 77 -6.26 1.68 14.70
N ASP A 78 -4.93 1.69 14.89
CA ASP A 78 -4.00 0.73 14.31
C ASP A 78 -4.17 -0.70 14.88
N ASP A 79 -4.82 -0.88 16.04
CA ASP A 79 -5.06 -2.22 16.62
C ASP A 79 -5.98 -3.06 15.71
N LEU A 80 -6.83 -2.40 14.93
CA LEU A 80 -7.66 -3.07 13.91
C LEU A 80 -6.81 -3.74 12.82
N LEU A 81 -5.60 -3.23 12.54
CA LEU A 81 -4.70 -3.78 11.52
C LEU A 81 -4.17 -5.16 11.87
N THR A 82 -4.32 -5.59 13.12
CA THR A 82 -3.84 -6.89 13.60
C THR A 82 -4.98 -7.83 13.98
N SER A 83 -6.22 -7.48 13.59
CA SER A 83 -7.41 -8.28 13.87
C SER A 83 -7.33 -9.70 13.28
N ILE A 84 -7.93 -10.66 13.98
CA ILE A 84 -8.05 -12.05 13.57
C ILE A 84 -9.50 -12.39 13.22
N LYS A 85 -9.71 -13.52 12.54
CA LYS A 85 -11.06 -13.98 12.21
C LYS A 85 -11.79 -14.44 13.46
N CYS A 86 -13.10 -14.24 13.45
CA CYS A 86 -13.96 -14.97 14.37
C CYS A 86 -13.86 -16.47 14.07
N PRO A 87 -13.76 -17.34 15.09
CA PRO A 87 -13.77 -18.80 14.87
C PRO A 87 -15.11 -19.31 14.33
N ASN A 88 -16.20 -18.54 14.52
CA ASN A 88 -17.47 -18.81 13.84
C ASN A 88 -17.36 -18.40 12.37
N THR A 89 -17.40 -19.38 11.46
CA THR A 89 -17.24 -19.19 10.01
C THR A 89 -18.32 -18.32 9.36
N ASN A 90 -19.47 -18.18 10.01
CA ASN A 90 -20.58 -17.34 9.53
C ASN A 90 -20.51 -15.91 10.08
N CYS A 91 -19.43 -15.56 10.80
CA CYS A 91 -19.23 -14.24 11.40
C CYS A 91 -18.01 -13.55 10.79
N ASP A 92 -18.23 -12.36 10.26
CA ASP A 92 -17.22 -11.46 9.67
C ASP A 92 -16.71 -10.40 10.67
N GLN A 93 -17.12 -10.46 11.93
CA GLN A 93 -16.65 -9.52 12.94
C GLN A 93 -15.13 -9.67 13.16
N PRO A 94 -14.33 -8.61 12.99
CA PRO A 94 -12.92 -8.63 13.35
C PRO A 94 -12.77 -8.77 14.87
N ILE A 95 -11.91 -9.70 15.29
CA ILE A 95 -11.49 -9.84 16.68
C ILE A 95 -10.19 -9.05 16.85
N VAL A 96 -10.25 -7.94 17.58
CA VAL A 96 -9.13 -7.03 17.75
C VAL A 96 -8.13 -7.63 18.73
N ILE A 97 -6.89 -7.79 18.28
CA ILE A 97 -5.74 -8.19 19.10
C ILE A 97 -4.52 -7.41 18.61
N THR A 98 -3.46 -7.36 19.40
CA THR A 98 -2.14 -6.89 18.94
C THR A 98 -1.11 -8.00 19.13
N GLU A 99 0.06 -7.89 18.50
CA GLU A 99 1.12 -8.89 18.64
C GLU A 99 1.67 -8.97 20.07
N GLU A 100 1.54 -7.91 20.86
CA GLU A 100 2.14 -7.79 22.20
C GLU A 100 1.11 -7.78 23.34
N SER A 101 -0.18 -7.65 23.04
CA SER A 101 -1.22 -7.73 24.08
C SER A 101 -1.22 -9.11 24.75
N GLU A 102 -1.44 -9.12 26.06
CA GLU A 102 -1.64 -10.37 26.81
C GLU A 102 -2.83 -11.15 26.22
N PRO A 103 -2.67 -12.46 25.95
CA PRO A 103 -3.69 -13.26 25.27
C PRO A 103 -4.82 -13.63 26.25
N VAL A 104 -5.76 -12.71 26.42
CA VAL A 104 -6.92 -12.90 27.30
C VAL A 104 -8.09 -13.44 26.49
N LYS A 105 -8.84 -14.39 27.08
CA LYS A 105 -10.10 -14.89 26.51
C LYS A 105 -11.06 -13.71 26.30
N GLN A 106 -11.69 -13.66 25.13
CA GLN A 106 -12.67 -12.64 24.80
C GLN A 106 -13.81 -13.22 24.00
N ASP A 107 -14.93 -12.51 23.95
CA ASP A 107 -16.13 -12.90 23.23
C ASP A 107 -16.27 -12.07 21.96
N CYS A 108 -16.74 -12.69 20.88
CA CYS A 108 -17.06 -11.95 19.67
C CYS A 108 -18.26 -11.02 19.93
N SER A 109 -18.06 -9.72 19.74
CA SER A 109 -19.10 -8.70 19.95
C SER A 109 -20.34 -8.87 19.06
N LYS A 110 -20.23 -9.59 17.95
CA LYS A 110 -21.34 -9.81 16.99
C LYS A 110 -22.09 -11.12 17.21
N CYS A 111 -21.39 -12.24 17.38
CA CYS A 111 -22.02 -13.57 17.45
C CYS A 111 -21.86 -14.29 18.79
N GLY A 112 -21.17 -13.68 19.77
CA GLY A 112 -20.95 -14.27 21.10
C GLY A 112 -19.99 -15.48 21.13
N ALA A 113 -19.38 -15.86 20.00
CA ALA A 113 -18.41 -16.95 19.95
C ALA A 113 -17.26 -16.67 20.93
N LYS A 114 -16.88 -17.69 21.72
CA LYS A 114 -15.78 -17.62 22.68
C LYS A 114 -14.44 -17.76 21.95
N ILE A 115 -13.56 -16.76 22.08
CA ILE A 115 -12.21 -16.78 21.54
C ILE A 115 -11.24 -17.21 22.65
N SER A 116 -10.59 -18.37 22.46
CA SER A 116 -9.66 -18.92 23.44
C SER A 116 -8.29 -18.22 23.40
N THR A 117 -7.58 -18.27 24.53
CA THR A 117 -6.19 -17.79 24.65
C THR A 117 -5.27 -18.46 23.64
N GLU A 118 -5.44 -19.76 23.39
CA GLU A 118 -4.64 -20.53 22.43
C GLU A 118 -4.85 -20.05 20.99
N TYR A 119 -6.09 -19.68 20.63
CA TYR A 119 -6.39 -19.15 19.29
C TYR A 119 -5.71 -17.78 19.07
N ILE A 120 -5.77 -16.91 20.07
CA ILE A 120 -5.09 -15.60 20.06
C ILE A 120 -3.57 -15.79 19.96
N LEU A 121 -3.00 -16.65 20.82
CA LEU A 121 -1.57 -16.92 20.87
C LEU A 121 -1.07 -17.50 19.55
N LYS A 122 -1.82 -18.42 18.94
CA LYS A 122 -1.53 -18.97 17.62
C LYS A 122 -1.43 -17.87 16.55
N ALA A 123 -2.34 -16.90 16.57
CA ALA A 123 -2.31 -15.77 15.63
C ALA A 123 -1.14 -14.81 15.87
N GLN A 124 -0.84 -14.51 17.13
CA GLN A 124 0.30 -13.66 17.49
C GLN A 124 1.63 -14.31 17.07
N VAL A 125 1.81 -15.60 17.35
CA VAL A 125 3.00 -16.37 16.94
C VAL A 125 3.11 -16.39 15.41
N PHE A 126 2.01 -16.64 14.70
CA PHE A 126 1.99 -16.61 13.24
C PHE A 126 2.41 -15.24 12.69
N MET A 127 1.82 -14.14 13.17
CA MET A 127 2.18 -12.79 12.72
C MET A 127 3.65 -12.44 13.01
N LYS A 128 4.17 -12.83 14.18
CA LYS A 128 5.59 -12.59 14.55
C LYS A 128 6.57 -13.43 13.72
N ALA A 129 6.15 -14.59 13.23
CA ALA A 129 6.97 -15.48 12.41
C ALA A 129 7.00 -15.12 10.92
N LEU A 130 6.09 -14.26 10.44
CA LEU A 130 6.10 -13.78 9.07
C LEU A 130 7.36 -12.94 8.77
N PRO A 131 7.90 -13.00 7.53
CA PRO A 131 9.07 -12.22 7.15
C PRO A 131 8.80 -10.71 7.23
N LYS A 132 9.85 -9.93 7.51
CA LYS A 132 9.76 -8.45 7.62
C LYS A 132 9.28 -7.80 6.31
N SER A 133 9.81 -8.29 5.19
CA SER A 133 9.44 -7.90 3.82
C SER A 133 8.97 -9.12 3.02
N PHE A 134 8.03 -8.87 2.10
CA PHE A 134 7.53 -9.86 1.16
C PHE A 134 8.10 -9.60 -0.25
N GLY A 135 9.40 -9.29 -0.32
CA GLY A 135 10.12 -9.06 -1.58
C GLY A 135 10.43 -10.36 -2.30
N PHE A 136 9.39 -11.11 -2.65
CA PHE A 136 9.52 -12.37 -3.37
C PHE A 136 10.07 -12.11 -4.78
N GLN A 137 11.04 -12.92 -5.21
CA GLN A 137 11.51 -12.89 -6.59
C GLN A 137 10.57 -13.71 -7.48
N ASN A 138 10.55 -13.40 -8.77
CA ASN A 138 9.84 -14.22 -9.74
C ASN A 138 10.50 -15.61 -9.80
N GLY A 139 9.79 -16.61 -9.30
CA GLY A 139 10.29 -17.99 -9.23
C GLY A 139 9.24 -18.91 -8.62
N SER A 140 9.14 -20.13 -9.14
CA SER A 140 8.11 -21.10 -8.75
C SER A 140 8.12 -21.43 -7.25
N GLU A 141 9.30 -21.49 -6.62
CA GLU A 141 9.44 -21.78 -5.19
C GLU A 141 8.96 -20.61 -4.29
N GLU A 142 9.28 -19.37 -4.64
CA GLU A 142 8.79 -18.20 -3.89
C GLU A 142 7.27 -18.03 -4.03
N VAL A 143 6.71 -18.34 -5.21
CA VAL A 143 5.25 -18.37 -5.41
C VAL A 143 4.59 -19.41 -4.50
N LYS A 144 5.13 -20.64 -4.43
CA LYS A 144 4.63 -21.70 -3.54
C LYS A 144 4.69 -21.26 -2.07
N LYS A 145 5.82 -20.67 -1.65
CA LYS A 145 6.02 -20.19 -0.28
C LYS A 145 5.03 -19.08 0.08
N ALA A 146 4.87 -18.08 -0.79
CA ALA A 146 3.90 -17.01 -0.62
C ALA A 146 2.46 -17.55 -0.52
N LYS A 147 2.11 -18.55 -1.36
CA LYS A 147 0.82 -19.24 -1.32
C LYS A 147 0.57 -19.92 0.03
N ILE A 148 1.56 -20.64 0.56
CA ILE A 148 1.47 -21.29 1.88
C ILE A 148 1.21 -20.27 2.99
N TYR A 149 1.94 -19.14 2.99
CA TYR A 149 1.69 -18.08 3.96
C TYR A 149 0.30 -17.48 3.81
N LEU A 150 -0.15 -17.21 2.58
CA LEU A 150 -1.45 -16.64 2.30
C LEU A 150 -2.60 -17.58 2.71
N ASP A 151 -2.48 -18.88 2.46
CA ASP A 151 -3.49 -19.87 2.84
C ASP A 151 -3.60 -20.02 4.37
N ASN A 152 -2.48 -19.97 5.07
CA ASN A 152 -2.47 -19.97 6.55
C ASN A 152 -3.03 -18.66 7.11
N ALA A 153 -2.64 -17.52 6.53
CA ALA A 153 -3.18 -16.21 6.89
C ALA A 153 -4.70 -16.16 6.67
N ARG A 154 -5.20 -16.70 5.54
CA ARG A 154 -6.64 -16.73 5.24
C ARG A 154 -7.45 -17.51 6.28
N LYS A 155 -6.88 -18.54 6.92
CA LYS A 155 -7.57 -19.33 7.95
C LYS A 155 -7.67 -18.61 9.29
N LEU A 156 -6.74 -17.67 9.57
CA LEU A 156 -6.54 -17.14 10.91
C LEU A 156 -6.75 -15.62 11.00
N LEU A 157 -6.28 -14.86 10.02
CA LEU A 157 -6.27 -13.41 10.03
C LEU A 157 -7.51 -12.84 9.35
N HIS A 158 -8.06 -11.77 9.92
CA HIS A 158 -9.19 -11.07 9.33
C HIS A 158 -8.78 -10.44 7.98
N PRO A 159 -9.67 -10.30 6.98
CA PRO A 159 -9.32 -9.66 5.70
C PRO A 159 -8.82 -8.22 5.81
N THR A 160 -9.05 -7.54 6.94
CA THR A 160 -8.50 -6.19 7.21
C THR A 160 -7.14 -6.20 7.91
N ASN A 161 -6.58 -7.38 8.17
CA ASN A 161 -5.29 -7.52 8.82
C ASN A 161 -4.17 -7.13 7.86
N ILE A 162 -3.27 -6.23 8.28
CA ILE A 162 -2.22 -5.68 7.42
C ILE A 162 -1.23 -6.75 6.94
N TYR A 163 -0.98 -7.81 7.73
CA TYR A 163 -0.15 -8.93 7.29
C TYR A 163 -0.81 -9.70 6.15
N TYR A 164 -2.12 -9.94 6.26
CA TYR A 164 -2.89 -10.58 5.19
C TYR A 164 -2.90 -9.72 3.93
N CYS A 165 -3.18 -8.42 4.06
CA CYS A 165 -3.19 -7.49 2.93
C CYS A 165 -1.83 -7.44 2.23
N ARG A 166 -0.73 -7.28 2.96
CA ARG A 166 0.63 -7.27 2.39
C ARG A 166 1.00 -8.60 1.73
N LEU A 167 0.64 -9.73 2.33
CA LEU A 167 0.85 -11.06 1.74
C LEU A 167 0.07 -11.22 0.44
N LEU A 168 -1.18 -10.76 0.40
CA LEU A 168 -2.01 -10.79 -0.79
C LEU A 168 -1.41 -9.93 -1.90
N THR A 169 -1.02 -8.69 -1.60
CA THR A 169 -0.36 -7.79 -2.56
C THR A 169 0.94 -8.40 -3.09
N ALA A 170 1.78 -8.96 -2.22
CA ALA A 170 3.03 -9.58 -2.63
C ALA A 170 2.82 -10.84 -3.49
N TYR A 171 1.85 -11.68 -3.13
CA TYR A 171 1.49 -12.87 -3.92
C TYR A 171 1.02 -12.49 -5.33
N MET A 172 0.22 -11.42 -5.46
CA MET A 172 -0.22 -10.94 -6.77
C MET A 172 0.91 -10.46 -7.68
N GLN A 173 1.97 -9.89 -7.11
CA GLN A 173 3.09 -9.38 -7.90
C GLN A 173 3.94 -10.48 -8.54
N ILE A 174 3.98 -11.67 -7.92
CA ILE A 174 4.81 -12.79 -8.37
C ILE A 174 4.02 -13.94 -9.00
N CYS A 175 2.73 -14.06 -8.69
CA CYS A 175 1.90 -15.16 -9.17
C CYS A 175 1.48 -14.89 -10.62
N PRO A 176 1.70 -15.85 -11.55
CA PRO A 176 1.18 -15.76 -12.91
C PRO A 176 -0.33 -15.49 -12.92
N GLU A 177 -0.79 -14.64 -13.83
CA GLU A 177 -2.17 -14.16 -13.91
C GLU A 177 -3.20 -15.30 -13.98
N ASN A 178 -2.89 -16.36 -14.72
CA ASN A 178 -3.72 -17.55 -14.86
C ASN A 178 -3.87 -18.39 -13.57
N GLU A 179 -3.07 -18.13 -12.54
CA GLU A 179 -3.10 -18.84 -11.25
C GLU A 179 -3.69 -18.00 -10.10
N GLN A 180 -4.11 -16.76 -10.38
CA GLN A 180 -4.66 -15.82 -9.38
C GLN A 180 -6.15 -16.07 -9.03
N CYS A 181 -6.64 -17.31 -9.15
CA CYS A 181 -8.06 -17.69 -9.04
C CYS A 181 -8.77 -17.27 -7.73
N GLN A 182 -8.05 -16.80 -6.72
CA GLN A 182 -8.60 -16.42 -5.42
C GLN A 182 -8.63 -14.91 -5.15
N VAL A 183 -8.12 -14.09 -6.08
CA VAL A 183 -8.13 -12.63 -5.95
C VAL A 183 -9.29 -12.05 -6.73
N ASN A 184 -10.19 -11.36 -6.05
CA ASN A 184 -11.29 -10.65 -6.68
C ASN A 184 -11.22 -9.14 -6.36
N VAL A 185 -11.94 -8.35 -7.14
CA VAL A 185 -12.00 -6.89 -7.02
C VAL A 185 -12.38 -6.46 -5.60
N ASP A 186 -13.28 -7.17 -4.92
CA ASP A 186 -13.68 -6.84 -3.54
C ASP A 186 -12.55 -7.04 -2.53
N SER A 187 -11.72 -8.06 -2.73
CA SER A 187 -10.53 -8.28 -1.92
C SER A 187 -9.52 -7.15 -2.13
N LEU A 188 -9.35 -6.68 -3.36
CA LEU A 188 -8.48 -5.54 -3.69
C LEU A 188 -8.99 -4.22 -3.09
N LYS A 189 -10.30 -3.98 -3.15
CA LYS A 189 -10.95 -2.82 -2.51
C LYS A 189 -10.68 -2.84 -1.00
N ARG A 190 -10.86 -4.00 -0.34
CA ARG A 190 -10.54 -4.16 1.09
C ARG A 190 -9.07 -3.89 1.42
N VAL A 191 -8.14 -4.37 0.59
CA VAL A 191 -6.71 -4.06 0.75
C VAL A 191 -6.49 -2.55 0.63
N CYS A 192 -7.06 -1.91 -0.39
CA CYS A 192 -6.96 -0.45 -0.58
C CYS A 192 -7.50 0.32 0.63
N ASP A 193 -8.66 -0.09 1.19
CA ASP A 193 -9.25 0.55 2.37
C ASP A 193 -8.34 0.45 3.60
N VAL A 194 -7.66 -0.69 3.79
CA VAL A 194 -6.68 -0.86 4.87
C VAL A 194 -5.49 0.07 4.67
N TYR A 195 -4.99 0.21 3.44
CA TYR A 195 -3.90 1.14 3.12
C TYR A 195 -4.33 2.60 3.34
N LYS A 196 -5.52 2.99 2.89
CA LYS A 196 -6.10 4.34 3.11
C LYS A 196 -6.26 4.69 4.59
N ARG A 197 -6.53 3.71 5.46
CA ARG A 197 -6.61 3.94 6.91
C ARG A 197 -5.24 4.22 7.54
N CYS A 198 -4.19 3.61 7.02
CA CYS A 198 -2.89 3.58 7.68
C CYS A 198 -1.84 4.51 7.08
N LEU A 199 -2.11 5.06 5.90
CA LEU A 199 -1.19 5.93 5.15
C LEU A 199 -1.81 7.33 4.94
N PRO A 200 -0.97 8.37 4.77
CA PRO A 200 -1.44 9.67 4.30
C PRO A 200 -2.21 9.53 2.98
N ALA A 201 -3.26 10.35 2.79
CA ALA A 201 -4.17 10.22 1.65
C ALA A 201 -3.46 10.26 0.28
N MET A 202 -2.37 11.02 0.16
CA MET A 202 -1.58 11.15 -1.07
C MET A 202 -0.36 10.22 -1.09
N ASP A 203 -0.31 9.18 -0.27
CA ASP A 203 0.80 8.22 -0.28
C ASP A 203 0.75 7.32 -1.52
N ARG A 204 1.89 7.20 -2.22
CA ARG A 204 2.03 6.40 -3.46
C ARG A 204 1.56 4.95 -3.33
N HIS A 205 1.64 4.32 -2.15
CA HIS A 205 1.22 2.93 -1.99
C HIS A 205 -0.29 2.77 -2.17
N ILE A 206 -1.08 3.79 -1.82
CA ILE A 206 -2.52 3.84 -2.11
C ILE A 206 -2.72 3.87 -3.63
N GLY A 207 -1.98 4.73 -4.34
CA GLY A 207 -1.97 4.78 -5.81
C GLY A 207 -1.71 3.42 -6.46
N PHE A 208 -0.72 2.67 -5.97
CA PHE A 208 -0.47 1.32 -6.45
C PHE A 208 -1.61 0.33 -6.14
N GLN A 209 -2.24 0.42 -4.96
CA GLN A 209 -3.40 -0.44 -4.65
C GLN A 209 -4.60 -0.13 -5.57
N LEU A 210 -4.83 1.14 -5.89
CA LEU A 210 -5.86 1.54 -6.86
C LEU A 210 -5.58 0.98 -8.26
N LEU A 211 -4.32 0.98 -8.70
CA LEU A 211 -3.95 0.38 -9.98
C LEU A 211 -4.12 -1.15 -10.04
N HIS A 212 -3.95 -1.85 -8.92
CA HIS A 212 -4.33 -3.27 -8.85
C HIS A 212 -5.83 -3.47 -9.10
N ILE A 213 -6.69 -2.59 -8.55
CA ILE A 213 -8.14 -2.61 -8.82
C ILE A 213 -8.42 -2.32 -10.30
N VAL A 214 -7.79 -1.29 -10.87
CA VAL A 214 -7.94 -0.92 -12.29
C VAL A 214 -7.57 -2.08 -13.21
N ARG A 215 -6.43 -2.74 -12.97
CA ARG A 215 -6.00 -3.94 -13.71
C ARG A 215 -7.08 -5.02 -13.69
N ALA A 216 -7.54 -5.41 -12.50
CA ALA A 216 -8.55 -6.46 -12.35
C ALA A 216 -9.88 -6.12 -13.04
N LEU A 217 -10.28 -4.85 -13.05
CA LEU A 217 -11.49 -4.40 -13.74
C LEU A 217 -11.34 -4.42 -15.27
N ILE A 218 -10.17 -4.03 -15.80
CA ILE A 218 -9.87 -4.11 -17.24
C ILE A 218 -9.92 -5.57 -17.71
N GLU A 219 -9.27 -6.48 -16.98
CA GLU A 219 -9.25 -7.92 -17.29
C GLU A 219 -10.66 -8.52 -17.30
N LYS A 220 -11.53 -8.08 -16.38
CA LYS A 220 -12.95 -8.46 -16.31
C LYS A 220 -13.85 -7.74 -17.30
N LYS A 221 -13.29 -6.90 -18.20
CA LYS A 221 -14.05 -6.08 -19.17
C LYS A 221 -14.99 -5.05 -18.51
N GLN A 222 -14.75 -4.70 -17.26
CA GLN A 222 -15.51 -3.71 -16.48
C GLN A 222 -14.82 -2.33 -16.49
N ARG A 223 -14.42 -1.85 -17.67
CA ARG A 223 -13.61 -0.62 -17.82
C ARG A 223 -14.29 0.64 -17.28
N SER A 224 -15.63 0.71 -17.29
CA SER A 224 -16.37 1.85 -16.77
C SER A 224 -16.18 2.06 -15.27
N GLU A 225 -16.08 0.97 -14.49
CA GLU A 225 -15.80 1.05 -13.06
C GLU A 225 -14.35 1.44 -12.78
N ALA A 226 -13.42 1.16 -13.71
CA ALA A 226 -12.00 1.44 -13.54
C ALA A 226 -11.66 2.93 -13.59
N VAL A 227 -12.50 3.77 -14.23
CA VAL A 227 -12.26 5.20 -14.44
C VAL A 227 -11.98 5.92 -13.12
N GLN A 228 -12.85 5.73 -12.12
CA GLN A 228 -12.73 6.42 -10.84
C GLN A 228 -11.44 6.04 -10.08
N PHE A 229 -11.06 4.77 -10.12
CA PHE A 229 -9.83 4.30 -9.47
C PHE A 229 -8.57 4.79 -10.20
N ALA A 230 -8.59 4.86 -11.54
CA ALA A 230 -7.50 5.41 -12.33
C ALA A 230 -7.33 6.92 -12.09
N TYR A 231 -8.45 7.66 -11.98
CA TYR A 231 -8.45 9.07 -11.62
C TYR A 231 -7.82 9.32 -10.24
N GLU A 232 -8.28 8.59 -9.22
CA GLU A 232 -7.75 8.73 -7.87
C GLU A 232 -6.25 8.38 -7.81
N ALA A 233 -5.80 7.32 -8.50
CA ALA A 233 -4.39 6.96 -8.58
C ALA A 233 -3.54 8.06 -9.25
N MET A 234 -4.07 8.67 -10.31
CA MET A 234 -3.42 9.77 -11.03
C MET A 234 -3.23 10.99 -10.11
N GLN A 235 -4.26 11.40 -9.37
CA GLN A 235 -4.16 12.52 -8.42
C GLN A 235 -3.11 12.26 -7.33
N ILE A 236 -3.08 11.03 -6.79
CA ILE A 236 -2.08 10.65 -5.79
C ILE A 236 -0.67 10.80 -6.36
N PHE A 237 -0.41 10.26 -7.56
CA PHE A 237 0.91 10.34 -8.19
C PHE A 237 1.30 11.77 -8.59
N GLU A 238 0.35 12.61 -8.98
CA GLU A 238 0.58 14.03 -9.23
C GLU A 238 1.18 14.72 -7.99
N VAL A 239 0.57 14.52 -6.83
CA VAL A 239 1.02 15.13 -5.58
C VAL A 239 2.35 14.53 -5.14
N CYS A 240 2.41 13.20 -5.00
CA CYS A 240 3.54 12.55 -4.33
C CYS A 240 4.77 12.35 -5.21
N LEU A 241 4.64 12.39 -6.55
CA LEU A 241 5.77 12.23 -7.48
C LEU A 241 6.03 13.51 -8.29
N GLY A 242 4.98 14.22 -8.71
CA GLY A 242 5.06 15.40 -9.57
C GLY A 242 4.53 15.15 -10.99
N MET A 243 4.15 16.23 -11.67
CA MET A 243 3.54 16.19 -13.01
C MET A 243 4.50 15.74 -14.12
N ASP A 244 5.80 15.82 -13.89
CA ASP A 244 6.87 15.41 -14.80
C ASP A 244 7.29 13.94 -14.59
N HIS A 245 6.75 13.27 -13.56
CA HIS A 245 7.12 11.89 -13.26
C HIS A 245 6.42 10.90 -14.22
N PRO A 246 7.13 9.90 -14.78
CA PRO A 246 6.56 8.94 -15.73
C PRO A 246 5.32 8.23 -15.21
N TYR A 247 5.29 7.87 -13.92
CA TYR A 247 4.14 7.15 -13.35
C TYR A 247 2.88 8.01 -13.34
N TYR A 248 3.01 9.31 -13.09
CA TYR A 248 1.89 10.24 -13.22
C TYR A 248 1.44 10.32 -14.68
N LEU A 249 2.36 10.55 -15.62
CA LEU A 249 2.04 10.71 -17.05
C LEU A 249 1.39 9.44 -17.65
N GLN A 250 1.90 8.26 -17.31
CA GLN A 250 1.32 7.00 -17.75
C GLN A 250 -0.07 6.76 -17.15
N THR A 251 -0.26 7.09 -15.87
CA THR A 251 -1.57 6.96 -15.19
C THR A 251 -2.58 8.01 -15.70
N LEU A 252 -2.12 9.21 -16.02
CA LEU A 252 -2.90 10.25 -16.70
C LEU A 252 -3.39 9.76 -18.07
N GLY A 253 -2.50 9.17 -18.88
CA GLY A 253 -2.87 8.54 -20.15
C GLY A 253 -3.89 7.41 -19.98
N LEU A 254 -3.68 6.54 -18.98
CA LEU A 254 -4.60 5.45 -18.65
C LEU A 254 -6.00 5.96 -18.30
N TRP A 255 -6.09 6.89 -17.36
CA TRP A 255 -7.36 7.52 -16.99
C TRP A 255 -8.02 8.20 -18.18
N THR A 256 -7.27 9.01 -18.95
CA THR A 256 -7.79 9.73 -20.12
C THR A 256 -8.37 8.79 -21.17
N PHE A 257 -7.72 7.65 -21.44
CA PHE A 257 -8.25 6.67 -22.39
C PHE A 257 -9.48 5.94 -21.87
N LEU A 258 -9.52 5.62 -20.57
CA LEU A 258 -10.68 5.00 -19.94
C LEU A 258 -11.89 5.95 -19.94
N ASP A 259 -11.69 7.20 -19.54
CA ASP A 259 -12.74 8.23 -19.44
C ASP A 259 -13.35 8.57 -20.81
N ASN A 260 -12.49 8.78 -21.81
CA ASN A 260 -12.94 9.07 -23.19
C ASN A 260 -13.41 7.83 -23.96
N LYS A 261 -13.40 6.64 -23.35
CA LYS A 261 -13.73 5.36 -24.01
C LYS A 261 -12.94 5.17 -25.32
N ALA A 262 -11.67 5.55 -25.31
CA ALA A 262 -10.82 5.50 -26.49
C ALA A 262 -10.71 4.06 -27.04
N LYS A 263 -10.52 3.92 -28.36
CA LYS A 263 -10.33 2.62 -29.03
C LYS A 263 -8.94 2.06 -28.70
N LYS A 264 -8.83 1.46 -27.50
CA LYS A 264 -7.62 0.79 -26.98
C LYS A 264 -7.92 -0.65 -26.60
N THR A 265 -6.99 -1.55 -26.91
CA THR A 265 -6.99 -2.94 -26.44
C THR A 265 -6.74 -3.00 -24.93
N ASP A 266 -7.12 -4.09 -24.26
CA ASP A 266 -6.83 -4.24 -22.83
C ASP A 266 -5.31 -4.25 -22.59
N GLN A 267 -4.55 -4.91 -23.46
CA GLN A 267 -3.09 -4.95 -23.34
C GLN A 267 -2.46 -3.56 -23.43
N GLU A 268 -2.92 -2.69 -24.33
CA GLU A 268 -2.45 -1.30 -24.40
C GLU A 268 -2.71 -0.53 -23.10
N LEU A 269 -3.89 -0.73 -22.48
CA LEU A 269 -4.22 -0.09 -21.20
C LEU A 269 -3.39 -0.67 -20.05
N LEU A 270 -3.22 -1.99 -19.99
CA LEU A 270 -2.41 -2.66 -18.97
C LEU A 270 -0.94 -2.24 -19.05
N ASN A 271 -0.42 -2.02 -20.25
CA ASN A 271 0.95 -1.55 -20.46
C ASN A 271 1.21 -0.16 -19.86
N LEU A 272 0.19 0.68 -19.69
CA LEU A 272 0.33 1.98 -19.03
C LEU A 272 0.55 1.85 -17.51
N MET A 273 0.31 0.68 -16.92
CA MET A 273 0.61 0.40 -15.51
C MET A 273 1.95 -0.32 -15.32
N ASN A 274 2.70 -0.56 -16.40
CA ASN A 274 4.02 -1.20 -16.35
C ASN A 274 5.11 -0.15 -16.14
N PHE A 275 5.39 0.11 -14.88
CA PHE A 275 6.32 1.13 -14.42
C PHE A 275 7.77 0.66 -14.42
N ASN A 276 8.42 0.77 -15.58
CA ASN A 276 9.81 0.33 -15.79
C ASN A 276 10.82 1.48 -15.84
N TYR A 277 10.36 2.73 -15.77
CA TYR A 277 11.18 3.92 -15.91
C TYR A 277 10.72 5.02 -14.95
N ASN A 278 11.65 5.59 -14.19
CA ASN A 278 11.35 6.53 -13.10
C ASN A 278 12.07 7.88 -13.24
N ARG A 279 12.76 8.16 -14.35
CA ARG A 279 13.38 9.49 -14.53
C ARG A 279 12.32 10.47 -15.04
N PRO A 280 12.22 11.67 -14.47
CA PRO A 280 11.31 12.70 -14.96
C PRO A 280 11.49 13.00 -16.44
N VAL A 281 10.40 13.36 -17.08
CA VAL A 281 10.36 13.76 -18.49
C VAL A 281 10.44 15.28 -18.56
N ASN A 282 11.33 15.80 -19.41
CA ASN A 282 11.40 17.24 -19.67
C ASN A 282 10.21 17.68 -20.53
N LEU A 283 9.11 18.05 -19.88
CA LEU A 283 7.89 18.49 -20.56
C LEU A 283 8.12 19.76 -21.40
N GLY A 284 8.99 20.67 -20.95
CA GLY A 284 9.32 21.89 -21.70
C GLY A 284 9.95 21.58 -23.05
N GLU A 285 10.96 20.71 -23.06
CA GLU A 285 11.63 20.27 -24.30
C GLU A 285 10.66 19.56 -25.26
N ILE A 286 9.74 18.76 -24.73
CA ILE A 286 8.71 18.11 -25.54
C ILE A 286 7.75 19.14 -26.14
N LEU A 287 7.27 20.10 -25.34
CA LEU A 287 6.36 21.15 -25.81
C LEU A 287 7.02 22.03 -26.87
N GLU A 288 8.29 22.42 -26.68
CA GLU A 288 9.06 23.15 -27.68
C GLU A 288 9.21 22.36 -28.99
N LYS A 289 9.47 21.06 -28.90
CA LYS A 289 9.51 20.17 -30.07
C LYS A 289 8.16 20.09 -30.78
N VAL A 290 7.06 19.94 -30.05
CA VAL A 290 5.70 19.91 -30.63
C VAL A 290 5.36 21.23 -31.31
N GLN A 291 5.68 22.36 -30.68
CA GLN A 291 5.51 23.70 -31.27
C GLN A 291 6.36 23.87 -32.55
N SER A 292 7.59 23.37 -32.56
CA SER A 292 8.45 23.39 -33.75
C SER A 292 7.94 22.51 -34.90
N LEU A 293 7.08 21.53 -34.60
CA LEU A 293 6.44 20.63 -35.56
C LEU A 293 5.09 21.17 -36.08
N GLY A 294 4.62 22.33 -35.60
CA GLY A 294 3.41 22.99 -36.11
C GLY A 294 2.08 22.30 -35.74
N LEU A 295 2.05 21.55 -34.64
CA LEU A 295 0.84 20.95 -34.06
C LEU A 295 0.28 21.82 -32.93
#